data_AF-A0A2C7AT02-F1
#
_entry.id   AF-A0A2C7AT02-F1
#
_cell.length_a   1.000
_cell.length_b   1.000
_cell.length_c   1.000
_cell.angle_alpha   90.00
_cell.angle_beta   90.00
_cell.angle_gamma   90.00
#
_symmetry.space_group_name_H-M   'P 1'
#
loop_
_entity.id
_entity.type
_entity.pdbx_description
1 polymer ?
#
loop_
_entity_poly.entity_id
_entity_poly.type
_entity_poly.pdbx_seq_one_letter_code
_entity_poly.pdbx_strand_id
1 'polypeptide(L)'
;MKLRPLVLVVGAALSVTLVAGCGGSSSGGASSSAPVAAAPSKAASMVAGESVAAIKKATSGRVAVTQTGSASSSSGASVPTTTSVEGQFDDSNYQLANSYAGGASLNVLIVDQKGYVKGNVTYWTGVGLPNDDATAISQKWAQGNSTRPEAFAEYSPSKVRDQLVSDLNATTFTSSDSITVDNKAAYRLQSATGTQLVIDAETMLPSAMKSQNKTYDMSQWNPVSAKVAPPTSQVTTG
;
A
#
# COMPACT_ATOMS: atom_id res chain seq x y z
N MET A 1 41.60 0.48 39.32
CA MET A 1 41.49 1.48 38.24
C MET A 1 39.99 1.56 37.91
N LYS A 2 39.18 2.52 38.41
CA LYS A 2 38.95 3.91 37.94
C LYS A 2 38.91 3.97 36.39
N LEU A 3 37.84 4.32 35.68
CA LEU A 3 36.90 5.47 35.83
C LEU A 3 35.47 5.19 35.28
N ARG A 4 34.58 6.15 35.57
CA ARG A 4 33.10 6.21 35.50
C ARG A 4 32.54 6.76 34.15
N PRO A 5 31.20 6.80 33.94
CA PRO A 5 30.51 6.88 32.63
C PRO A 5 30.17 8.31 32.17
N LEU A 6 29.71 8.47 30.91
CA LEU A 6 29.15 9.72 30.40
C LEU A 6 27.84 9.49 29.62
N VAL A 7 26.80 10.20 30.03
CA VAL A 7 25.54 10.45 29.32
C VAL A 7 25.71 11.74 28.51
N LEU A 8 25.14 11.84 27.30
CA LEU A 8 24.81 13.13 26.70
C LEU A 8 23.49 13.05 25.92
N VAL A 9 22.53 13.86 26.37
CA VAL A 9 21.27 14.22 25.73
C VAL A 9 21.53 15.45 24.87
N VAL A 10 21.09 15.48 23.61
CA VAL A 10 20.89 16.73 22.86
C VAL A 10 19.62 16.61 22.00
N GLY A 11 18.61 17.39 22.37
CA GLY A 11 17.45 17.69 21.53
C GLY A 11 17.79 18.79 20.53
N ALA A 12 17.22 18.69 19.33
CA ALA A 12 17.26 19.75 18.33
C ALA A 12 15.81 20.14 17.97
N ALA A 13 15.40 21.29 18.50
CA ALA A 13 14.27 22.05 18.00
C ALA A 13 14.68 22.71 16.67
N LEU A 14 13.89 22.51 15.62
CA LEU A 14 14.03 23.26 14.37
C LEU A 14 12.90 24.28 14.28
N SER A 15 13.24 25.50 14.66
CA SER A 15 12.51 26.74 14.40
C SER A 15 12.63 27.11 12.91
N VAL A 16 11.50 27.31 12.24
CA VAL A 16 11.46 27.89 10.88
C VAL A 16 11.21 29.38 10.99
N THR A 17 12.22 30.15 10.59
CA THR A 17 12.26 31.60 10.56
C THR A 17 11.38 32.15 9.44
N LEU A 18 10.46 33.05 9.78
CA LEU A 18 9.76 33.92 8.83
C LEU A 18 10.74 34.98 8.30
N VAL A 19 11.01 34.95 6.99
CA VAL A 19 11.64 36.09 6.30
C VAL A 19 10.57 36.79 5.47
N ALA A 20 10.17 37.96 5.96
CA ALA A 20 9.53 38.99 5.16
C ALA A 20 10.61 39.70 4.33
N GLY A 21 10.38 39.84 3.01
CA GLY A 21 11.27 40.56 2.11
C GLY A 21 10.49 41.04 0.88
N CYS A 22 10.25 42.34 0.82
CA CYS A 22 9.60 43.05 -0.27
C CYS A 22 10.65 43.51 -1.30
N GLY A 23 10.30 43.45 -2.60
CA GLY A 23 10.91 44.29 -3.63
C GLY A 23 11.56 43.56 -4.82
N GLY A 24 11.00 43.74 -6.02
CA GLY A 24 11.71 43.46 -7.28
C GLY A 24 10.83 42.96 -8.43
N SER A 25 10.32 43.90 -9.24
CA SER A 25 9.55 43.63 -10.47
C SER A 25 10.37 42.86 -11.51
N SER A 26 9.90 41.66 -11.89
CA SER A 26 10.16 41.08 -13.21
C SER A 26 8.97 40.23 -13.62
N SER A 27 8.41 40.57 -14.78
CA SER A 27 7.26 39.94 -15.41
C SER A 27 7.65 38.56 -15.94
N GLY A 28 7.43 37.53 -15.14
CA GLY A 28 7.32 36.15 -15.58
C GLY A 28 5.98 35.63 -15.08
N GLY A 29 5.11 35.22 -15.99
CA GLY A 29 3.76 34.73 -15.67
C GLY A 29 3.84 33.54 -14.74
N ALA A 30 3.76 33.79 -13.43
CA ALA A 30 3.51 32.78 -12.44
C ALA A 30 2.10 32.26 -12.72
N SER A 31 2.00 31.01 -13.14
CA SER A 31 0.74 30.29 -13.10
C SER A 31 0.26 30.36 -11.66
N SER A 32 -0.68 31.26 -11.38
CA SER A 32 -1.21 31.52 -10.05
C SER A 32 -2.07 30.32 -9.68
N SER A 33 -1.43 29.26 -9.18
CA SER A 33 -2.12 28.15 -8.55
C SER A 33 -2.92 28.73 -7.39
N ALA A 34 -4.24 28.80 -7.54
CA ALA A 34 -5.12 29.25 -6.48
C ALA A 34 -4.81 28.43 -5.21
N PRO A 35 -4.76 29.06 -4.02
CA PRO A 35 -4.51 28.34 -2.79
C PRO A 35 -5.58 27.26 -2.62
N VAL A 36 -5.14 26.02 -2.38
CA VAL A 36 -6.03 24.91 -2.09
C VAL A 36 -6.76 25.23 -0.79
N ALA A 37 -8.09 25.19 -0.82
CA ALA A 37 -8.88 25.40 0.38
C ALA A 37 -8.54 24.32 1.41
N ALA A 38 -8.23 24.71 2.64
CA ALA A 38 -7.99 23.76 3.72
C ALA A 38 -9.24 22.91 3.98
N ALA A 39 -9.04 21.65 4.35
CA ALA A 39 -10.15 20.80 4.80
C ALA A 39 -10.82 21.44 6.03
N PRO A 40 -12.15 21.32 6.19
CA PRO A 40 -12.83 21.82 7.37
C PRO A 40 -12.40 21.00 8.59
N SER A 41 -12.21 21.64 9.75
CA SER A 41 -11.84 20.94 10.99
C SER A 41 -12.86 19.87 11.36
N LYS A 42 -12.40 18.65 11.64
CA LYS A 42 -13.22 17.50 12.04
C LYS A 42 -12.50 16.70 13.12
N ALA A 43 -13.27 16.14 14.06
CA ALA A 43 -12.74 15.24 15.08
C ALA A 43 -12.17 13.95 14.46
N ALA A 44 -11.07 13.44 15.00
CA ALA A 44 -10.36 12.28 14.45
C ALA A 44 -11.24 11.03 14.32
N SER A 45 -12.08 10.76 15.32
CA SER A 45 -13.02 9.62 15.30
C SER A 45 -14.07 9.73 14.18
N MET A 46 -14.54 10.95 13.88
CA MET A 46 -15.49 11.20 12.80
C MET A 46 -14.83 10.95 11.44
N VAL A 47 -13.63 11.49 11.22
CA VAL A 47 -12.87 11.29 9.97
C VAL A 47 -12.54 9.81 9.76
N ALA A 48 -12.08 9.11 10.79
CA ALA A 48 -11.80 7.68 10.71
C ALA A 48 -13.06 6.86 10.39
N GLY A 49 -14.19 7.16 11.04
CA GLY A 49 -15.47 6.49 10.80
C GLY A 49 -16.02 6.72 9.38
N GLU A 50 -15.95 7.97 8.89
CA GLU A 50 -16.32 8.30 7.51
C GLU A 50 -15.42 7.58 6.50
N SER A 51 -14.11 7.47 6.79
CA SER A 51 -13.17 6.76 5.92
C SER A 51 -13.44 5.25 5.85
N VAL A 52 -13.73 4.61 6.98
CA VAL A 52 -14.16 3.20 7.00
C VAL A 52 -15.44 3.00 6.18
N ALA A 53 -16.39 3.92 6.27
CA ALA A 53 -17.62 3.86 5.47
C ALA A 53 -17.33 4.04 3.97
N ALA A 54 -16.41 4.93 3.60
CA ALA A 54 -16.00 5.14 2.21
C ALA A 54 -15.30 3.90 1.63
N ILE A 55 -14.36 3.29 2.37
CA ILE A 55 -13.66 2.07 1.96
C ILE A 55 -14.65 0.92 1.70
N LYS A 56 -15.66 0.75 2.56
CA LYS A 56 -16.69 -0.28 2.40
C LYS A 56 -17.59 -0.07 1.18
N LYS A 57 -17.74 1.18 0.72
CA LYS A 57 -18.51 1.52 -0.50
C LYS A 57 -17.66 1.44 -1.76
N ALA A 58 -16.34 1.48 -1.64
CA ALA A 58 -15.47 1.38 -2.79
C ALA A 58 -15.66 0.02 -3.48
N THR A 59 -15.75 0.04 -4.81
CA THR A 59 -15.92 -1.18 -5.62
C THR A 59 -14.59 -1.75 -6.07
N SER A 60 -13.57 -0.90 -6.17
CA SER A 60 -12.22 -1.29 -6.59
C SER A 60 -11.16 -0.41 -5.93
N GLY A 61 -9.92 -0.88 -5.95
CA GLY A 61 -8.79 -0.08 -5.47
C GLY A 61 -7.45 -0.76 -5.70
N ARG A 62 -6.39 0.01 -5.49
CA ARG A 62 -5.03 -0.50 -5.28
C ARG A 62 -4.65 -0.34 -3.82
N VAL A 63 -4.25 -1.43 -3.18
CA VAL A 63 -3.76 -1.44 -1.80
C VAL A 63 -2.45 -2.21 -1.76
N ALA A 64 -1.36 -1.54 -1.40
CA ALA A 64 -0.08 -2.16 -1.11
C ALA A 64 0.18 -2.15 0.39
N VAL A 65 0.41 -3.32 0.96
CA VAL A 65 0.76 -3.52 2.36
C VAL A 65 2.18 -4.05 2.47
N THR A 66 3.03 -3.32 3.19
CA THR A 66 4.38 -3.73 3.55
C THR A 66 4.42 -4.04 5.04
N GLN A 67 4.92 -5.22 5.39
CA GLN A 67 5.09 -5.66 6.77
C GLN A 67 6.57 -5.78 7.10
N THR A 68 6.99 -5.14 8.19
CA THR A 68 8.36 -5.25 8.71
C THR A 68 8.38 -6.23 9.87
N GLY A 69 9.12 -7.34 9.71
CA GLY A 69 9.23 -8.43 10.68
C GLY A 69 8.93 -9.79 10.05
N SER A 70 9.36 -10.87 10.71
CA SER A 70 9.11 -12.23 10.24
C SER A 70 7.64 -12.59 10.48
N ALA A 71 6.81 -12.54 9.44
CA ALA A 71 5.57 -13.28 9.46
C ALA A 71 5.93 -14.76 9.21
N SER A 72 6.03 -15.53 10.28
CA SER A 72 6.08 -16.98 10.18
C SER A 72 4.68 -17.45 9.79
N SER A 73 4.49 -18.06 8.62
CA SER A 73 3.24 -18.77 8.38
C SER A 73 3.24 -20.02 9.26
N SER A 74 2.07 -20.37 9.82
CA SER A 74 1.87 -21.62 10.56
C SER A 74 2.10 -22.87 9.68
N SER A 75 2.14 -22.68 8.36
CA SER A 75 2.34 -23.72 7.34
C SER A 75 3.80 -23.92 6.91
N GLY A 76 4.73 -23.07 7.35
CA GLY A 76 6.12 -23.06 6.87
C GLY A 76 6.33 -22.41 5.49
N ALA A 77 5.27 -21.96 4.82
CA ALA A 77 5.35 -21.15 3.61
C ALA A 77 5.96 -19.76 3.87
N SER A 78 6.74 -19.26 2.92
CA SER A 78 7.28 -17.89 2.97
C SER A 78 6.15 -16.87 2.88
N VAL A 79 6.08 -15.94 3.85
CA VAL A 79 5.11 -14.85 3.83
C VAL A 79 5.69 -13.65 3.06
N PRO A 80 4.92 -13.00 2.16
CA PRO A 80 5.38 -11.79 1.50
C PRO A 80 5.73 -10.68 2.49
N THR A 81 6.86 -10.00 2.27
CA THR A 81 7.20 -8.75 2.98
C THR A 81 6.37 -7.59 2.44
N THR A 82 5.95 -7.65 1.18
CA THR A 82 5.01 -6.71 0.58
C THR A 82 4.01 -7.44 -0.29
N THR A 83 2.75 -7.06 -0.16
CA THR A 83 1.64 -7.52 -1.01
C THR A 83 0.96 -6.29 -1.59
N SER A 84 1.01 -6.13 -2.92
CA SER A 84 0.26 -5.11 -3.65
C SER A 84 -0.88 -5.77 -4.39
N VAL A 85 -2.11 -5.42 -4.05
CA VAL A 85 -3.30 -5.86 -4.78
C VAL A 85 -3.91 -4.69 -5.53
N GLU A 86 -4.37 -4.92 -6.75
CA GLU A 86 -5.12 -3.96 -7.54
C GLU A 86 -6.23 -4.68 -8.30
N GLY A 87 -7.48 -4.31 -8.05
CA GLY A 87 -8.61 -4.97 -8.68
C GLY A 87 -9.96 -4.61 -8.08
N GLN A 88 -10.97 -5.38 -8.47
CA GLN A 88 -12.33 -5.29 -7.95
C GLN A 88 -12.42 -5.98 -6.59
N PHE A 89 -13.12 -5.36 -5.63
CA PHE A 89 -13.30 -5.89 -4.29
C PHE A 89 -14.36 -7.00 -4.17
N ASP A 90 -14.94 -7.41 -5.30
CA ASP A 90 -15.74 -8.65 -5.44
C ASP A 90 -14.88 -9.86 -5.84
N ASP A 91 -13.55 -9.68 -5.92
CA ASP A 91 -12.55 -10.68 -6.26
C ASP A 91 -12.68 -11.29 -7.67
N SER A 92 -13.52 -10.70 -8.53
CA SER A 92 -13.77 -11.20 -9.89
C SER A 92 -12.60 -10.97 -10.85
N ASN A 93 -11.84 -9.89 -10.64
CA ASN A 93 -10.79 -9.45 -11.54
C ASN A 93 -9.74 -8.62 -10.78
N TYR A 94 -8.53 -9.14 -10.66
CA TYR A 94 -7.45 -8.48 -9.92
C TYR A 94 -6.06 -8.96 -10.29
N GLN A 95 -5.08 -8.14 -9.95
CA GLN A 95 -3.66 -8.49 -9.95
C GLN A 95 -3.10 -8.41 -8.52
N LEU A 96 -2.17 -9.30 -8.23
CA LEU A 96 -1.40 -9.36 -7.00
C LEU A 96 0.08 -9.29 -7.36
N ALA A 97 0.85 -8.48 -6.66
CA ALA A 97 2.30 -8.48 -6.70
C ALA A 97 2.85 -8.69 -5.30
N ASN A 98 3.48 -9.84 -5.08
CA ASN A 98 4.10 -10.23 -3.83
C ASN A 98 5.62 -10.11 -3.96
N SER A 99 6.25 -9.50 -2.96
CA SER A 99 7.68 -9.49 -2.78
C SER A 99 8.01 -10.20 -1.47
N TYR A 100 9.08 -10.99 -1.48
CA TYR A 100 9.53 -11.77 -0.35
C TYR A 100 10.93 -11.33 0.09
N ALA A 101 11.32 -11.67 1.31
CA ALA A 101 12.70 -11.53 1.75
C ALA A 101 13.64 -12.35 0.83
N GLY A 102 14.86 -11.85 0.61
CA GLY A 102 15.82 -12.50 -0.29
C GLY A 102 15.58 -12.26 -1.78
N GLY A 103 14.62 -11.38 -2.16
CA GLY A 103 14.46 -10.93 -3.54
C GLY A 103 13.57 -11.81 -4.42
N ALA A 104 12.94 -12.85 -3.88
CA ALA A 104 11.89 -13.57 -4.59
C ALA A 104 10.66 -12.66 -4.81
N SER A 105 10.01 -12.80 -5.96
CA SER A 105 8.79 -12.06 -6.29
C SER A 105 7.81 -12.93 -7.06
N LEU A 106 6.53 -12.77 -6.78
CA LEU A 106 5.44 -13.50 -7.42
C LEU A 106 4.34 -12.54 -7.85
N ASN A 107 4.01 -12.54 -9.13
CA ASN A 107 2.83 -11.85 -9.64
C ASN A 107 1.71 -12.86 -9.89
N VAL A 108 0.49 -12.51 -9.53
CA VAL A 108 -0.71 -13.28 -9.81
C VAL A 108 -1.69 -12.39 -10.55
N LEU A 109 -2.37 -12.95 -11.52
CA LEU A 109 -3.41 -12.28 -12.28
C LEU A 109 -4.62 -13.20 -12.32
N ILE A 110 -5.76 -12.71 -11.82
CA ILE A 110 -7.04 -13.41 -11.88
C ILE A 110 -7.94 -12.68 -12.88
N VAL A 111 -8.33 -13.38 -13.94
CA VAL A 111 -9.22 -12.90 -15.00
C VAL A 111 -10.18 -14.03 -15.36
N ASP A 112 -11.49 -13.76 -15.37
CA ASP A 112 -12.53 -14.73 -15.71
C ASP A 112 -12.40 -16.06 -14.93
N GLN A 113 -12.15 -15.96 -13.62
CA GLN A 113 -11.90 -17.10 -12.71
C GLN A 113 -10.69 -17.98 -13.09
N LYS A 114 -9.82 -17.52 -13.98
CA LYS A 114 -8.55 -18.15 -14.31
C LYS A 114 -7.43 -17.40 -13.63
N GLY A 115 -6.58 -18.14 -12.92
CA GLY A 115 -5.37 -17.56 -12.34
C GLY A 115 -4.13 -17.86 -13.16
N TYR A 116 -3.32 -16.82 -13.31
CA TYR A 116 -2.06 -16.79 -14.02
C TYR A 116 -0.98 -16.36 -13.02
N VAL A 117 0.15 -17.07 -13.00
CA VAL A 117 1.22 -16.81 -12.03
C VAL A 117 2.54 -16.55 -12.74
N LYS A 118 3.25 -15.49 -12.36
CA LYS A 118 4.57 -15.17 -12.89
C LYS A 118 5.54 -14.85 -11.75
N GLY A 119 6.37 -15.84 -11.41
CA GLY A 119 7.48 -15.70 -10.46
C GLY A 119 8.78 -15.29 -11.14
N ASN A 120 9.68 -14.63 -10.41
CA ASN A 120 11.06 -14.43 -10.87
C ASN A 120 11.90 -15.71 -10.67
N VAL A 121 13.13 -15.72 -11.21
CA VAL A 121 14.04 -16.88 -11.10
C VAL A 121 14.25 -17.30 -9.64
N THR A 122 14.49 -16.33 -8.75
CA THR A 122 14.68 -16.58 -7.30
C THR A 122 13.49 -17.24 -6.64
N TYR A 123 12.26 -16.88 -7.03
CA TYR A 123 11.06 -17.54 -6.55
C TYR A 123 11.02 -19.01 -7.00
N TRP A 124 11.23 -19.26 -8.29
CA TRP A 124 11.14 -20.61 -8.87
C TRP A 124 12.24 -21.54 -8.37
N THR A 125 13.48 -21.06 -8.25
CA THR A 125 14.57 -21.84 -7.63
C THR A 125 14.32 -22.07 -6.15
N GLY A 126 13.74 -21.09 -5.44
CA GLY A 126 13.34 -21.22 -4.04
C GLY A 126 12.29 -22.30 -3.79
N VAL A 127 11.41 -22.57 -4.76
CA VAL A 127 10.44 -23.69 -4.71
C VAL A 127 10.98 -25.01 -5.29
N GLY A 128 12.27 -25.05 -5.66
CA GLY A 128 12.98 -26.27 -6.03
C GLY A 128 13.14 -26.54 -7.52
N LEU A 129 12.81 -25.59 -8.40
CA LEU A 129 13.07 -25.76 -9.84
C LEU A 129 14.57 -25.64 -10.14
N PRO A 130 15.12 -26.47 -11.05
CA PRO A 130 16.45 -26.26 -11.62
C PRO A 130 16.58 -24.85 -12.23
N ASN A 131 17.77 -24.28 -12.20
CA ASN A 131 17.99 -22.89 -12.65
C ASN A 131 17.57 -22.63 -14.10
N ASP A 132 17.81 -23.60 -14.99
CA ASP A 132 17.46 -23.47 -16.41
C ASP A 132 15.93 -23.44 -16.60
N ASP A 133 15.21 -24.34 -15.89
CA ASP A 133 13.75 -24.38 -15.88
C ASP A 133 13.16 -23.12 -15.24
N ALA A 134 13.72 -22.68 -14.11
CA ALA A 134 13.35 -21.44 -13.42
C ALA A 134 13.54 -20.21 -14.32
N THR A 135 14.63 -20.18 -15.10
CA THR A 135 14.89 -19.11 -16.06
C THR A 135 13.84 -19.13 -17.17
N ALA A 136 13.57 -20.29 -17.76
CA ALA A 136 12.59 -20.44 -18.83
C ALA A 136 11.17 -20.05 -18.38
N ILE A 137 10.72 -20.54 -17.22
CA ILE A 137 9.36 -20.27 -16.72
C ILE A 137 9.20 -18.83 -16.21
N SER A 138 10.26 -18.19 -15.68
CA SER A 138 10.17 -16.80 -15.19
C SER A 138 9.79 -15.78 -16.26
N GLN A 139 9.97 -16.11 -17.54
CA GLN A 139 9.61 -15.23 -18.66
C GLN A 139 8.12 -15.30 -19.02
N LYS A 140 7.40 -16.33 -18.57
CA LYS A 140 6.01 -16.63 -18.93
C LYS A 140 5.07 -16.58 -17.73
N TRP A 141 3.77 -16.49 -18.02
CA TRP A 141 2.70 -16.73 -17.07
C TRP A 141 2.42 -18.23 -17.03
N ALA A 142 2.57 -18.85 -15.87
CA ALA A 142 2.13 -20.21 -15.62
C ALA A 142 0.61 -20.26 -15.43
N GLN A 143 -0.04 -21.26 -16.00
CA GLN A 143 -1.45 -21.57 -15.82
C GLN A 143 -1.63 -23.07 -15.58
N GLY A 144 -2.43 -23.45 -14.58
CA GLY A 144 -2.70 -24.85 -14.23
C GLY A 144 -3.52 -25.01 -12.95
N ASN A 145 -3.59 -26.22 -12.41
CA ASN A 145 -4.36 -26.50 -11.19
C ASN A 145 -3.83 -25.79 -9.93
N SER A 146 -2.51 -25.54 -9.85
CA SER A 146 -1.88 -24.83 -8.73
C SER A 146 -2.01 -23.31 -8.82
N THR A 147 -2.49 -22.78 -9.95
CA THR A 147 -2.67 -21.35 -10.17
C THR A 147 -4.12 -20.91 -10.06
N ARG A 148 -5.02 -21.77 -9.58
CA ARG A 148 -6.43 -21.44 -9.44
C ARG A 148 -6.62 -20.31 -8.41
N PRO A 149 -7.67 -19.46 -8.55
CA PRO A 149 -7.88 -18.32 -7.67
C PRO A 149 -7.90 -18.66 -6.17
N GLU A 150 -8.38 -19.85 -5.80
CA GLU A 150 -8.50 -20.28 -4.40
C GLU A 150 -7.14 -20.35 -3.69
N ALA A 151 -6.05 -20.61 -4.42
CA ALA A 151 -4.69 -20.63 -3.88
C ALA A 151 -4.22 -19.24 -3.41
N PHE A 152 -4.88 -18.17 -3.88
CA PHE A 152 -4.53 -16.77 -3.59
C PHE A 152 -5.62 -16.01 -2.86
N ALA A 153 -6.67 -16.71 -2.41
CA ALA A 153 -7.84 -16.09 -1.79
C ALA A 153 -7.49 -15.27 -0.53
N GLU A 154 -6.46 -15.68 0.24
CA GLU A 154 -5.99 -14.96 1.44
C GLU A 154 -5.47 -13.56 1.13
N TYR A 155 -4.97 -13.33 -0.09
CA TYR A 155 -4.42 -12.05 -0.55
C TYR A 155 -5.33 -11.34 -1.56
N SER A 156 -6.57 -11.80 -1.70
CA SER A 156 -7.56 -11.19 -2.60
C SER A 156 -7.88 -9.73 -2.22
N PRO A 157 -8.36 -8.91 -3.17
CA PRO A 157 -8.74 -7.53 -2.91
C PRO A 157 -9.68 -7.38 -1.71
N SER A 158 -10.71 -8.23 -1.60
CA SER A 158 -11.66 -8.19 -0.50
C SER A 158 -10.98 -8.42 0.86
N LYS A 159 -10.08 -9.41 0.96
CA LYS A 159 -9.33 -9.71 2.19
C LYS A 159 -8.40 -8.58 2.60
N VAL A 160 -7.68 -7.99 1.64
CA VAL A 160 -6.79 -6.86 1.94
C VAL A 160 -7.59 -5.63 2.38
N ARG A 161 -8.73 -5.35 1.74
CA ARG A 161 -9.65 -4.28 2.17
C ARG A 161 -10.19 -4.53 3.58
N ASP A 162 -10.63 -5.75 3.87
CA ASP A 162 -11.19 -6.10 5.17
C ASP A 162 -10.11 -6.01 6.27
N GLN A 163 -8.87 -6.40 5.96
CA GLN A 163 -7.74 -6.21 6.87
C GLN A 163 -7.44 -4.72 7.12
N LEU A 164 -7.45 -3.88 6.08
CA LEU A 164 -7.28 -2.43 6.25
C LEU A 164 -8.38 -1.85 7.16
N VAL A 165 -9.64 -2.23 6.94
CA VAL A 165 -10.76 -1.79 7.78
C VAL A 165 -10.59 -2.28 9.22
N SER A 166 -10.13 -3.52 9.42
CA SER A 166 -9.83 -4.07 10.74
C SER A 166 -8.74 -3.26 11.45
N ASP A 167 -7.65 -2.96 10.77
CA ASP A 167 -6.53 -2.18 11.33
C ASP A 167 -6.94 -0.74 11.68
N LEU A 168 -7.80 -0.12 10.86
CA LEU A 168 -8.37 1.19 11.14
C LEU A 168 -9.26 1.17 12.39
N ASN A 169 -10.15 0.19 12.51
CA ASN A 169 -11.04 0.06 13.68
C ASN A 169 -10.29 -0.26 14.97
N ALA A 170 -9.15 -0.95 14.87
CA ALA A 170 -8.28 -1.23 16.01
C ALA A 170 -7.45 -0.03 16.46
N THR A 171 -7.38 1.04 15.66
CA THR A 171 -6.56 2.23 15.93
C THR A 171 -7.38 3.36 16.54
N THR A 172 -7.03 3.76 17.75
CA THR A 172 -7.60 4.99 18.38
C THR A 172 -6.79 6.22 17.96
N PHE A 173 -7.35 7.02 17.05
CA PHE A 173 -6.76 8.30 16.65
C PHE A 173 -7.12 9.41 17.64
N THR A 174 -6.11 10.15 18.10
CA THR A 174 -6.22 11.19 19.12
C THR A 174 -6.21 12.61 18.54
N SER A 175 -5.72 12.78 17.30
CA SER A 175 -5.70 14.08 16.62
C SER A 175 -6.07 13.96 15.14
N SER A 176 -6.49 15.10 14.58
CA SER A 176 -6.88 15.28 13.18
C SER A 176 -6.40 16.65 12.72
N ASP A 177 -5.39 16.66 11.85
CA ASP A 177 -4.89 17.88 11.23
C ASP A 177 -5.48 18.02 9.82
N SER A 178 -5.83 19.24 9.42
CA SER A 178 -6.10 19.54 8.01
C SER A 178 -4.78 19.88 7.31
N ILE A 179 -4.45 19.14 6.26
CA ILE A 179 -3.20 19.25 5.50
C ILE A 179 -3.47 19.32 4.00
N THR A 180 -2.41 19.48 3.22
CA THR A 180 -2.44 19.40 1.75
C THR A 180 -1.49 18.31 1.28
N VAL A 181 -1.97 17.45 0.39
CA VAL A 181 -1.18 16.39 -0.26
C VAL A 181 -1.46 16.46 -1.74
N ASP A 182 -0.43 16.58 -2.58
CA ASP A 182 -0.55 16.67 -4.05
C ASP A 182 -1.59 17.69 -4.54
N ASN A 183 -1.57 18.89 -3.94
CA ASN A 183 -2.53 19.98 -4.18
C ASN A 183 -4.00 19.62 -3.90
N LYS A 184 -4.26 18.64 -3.04
CA LYS A 184 -5.59 18.27 -2.55
C LYS A 184 -5.68 18.45 -1.04
N ALA A 185 -6.84 18.88 -0.58
CA ALA A 185 -7.14 18.94 0.84
C ALA A 185 -7.22 17.53 1.42
N ALA A 186 -6.58 17.32 2.57
CA ALA A 186 -6.56 16.02 3.23
C ALA A 186 -6.61 16.17 4.75
N TYR A 187 -7.03 15.10 5.42
CA TYR A 187 -6.89 14.93 6.85
C TYR A 187 -5.67 14.06 7.15
N ARG A 188 -4.92 14.43 8.19
CA ARG A 188 -3.92 13.56 8.79
C ARG A 188 -4.34 13.22 10.21
N LEU A 189 -4.65 11.96 10.44
CA LEU A 189 -4.93 11.44 11.78
C LEU A 189 -3.67 10.88 12.42
N GLN A 190 -3.52 11.06 13.72
CA GLN A 190 -2.44 10.45 14.50
C GLN A 190 -2.97 9.77 15.75
N SER A 191 -2.44 8.58 16.07
CA SER A 191 -2.69 7.89 17.33
C SER A 191 -1.59 8.18 18.35
N ALA A 192 -1.87 7.95 19.63
CA ALA A 192 -0.87 8.02 20.70
C ALA A 192 0.28 7.01 20.53
N THR A 193 0.04 5.91 19.79
CA THR A 193 1.04 4.88 19.48
C THR A 193 1.92 5.22 18.27
N GLY A 194 1.73 6.41 17.67
CA GLY A 194 2.51 6.88 16.53
C GLY A 194 2.01 6.37 15.17
N THR A 195 0.79 5.80 15.11
CA THR A 195 0.16 5.45 13.83
C THR A 195 -0.34 6.70 13.14
N GLN A 196 -0.02 6.85 11.85
CA GLN A 196 -0.46 7.97 11.03
C GLN A 196 -1.34 7.48 9.88
N LEU A 197 -2.38 8.24 9.57
CA LEU A 197 -3.32 7.95 8.48
C LEU A 197 -3.59 9.24 7.71
N VAL A 198 -3.49 9.18 6.39
CA VAL A 198 -3.78 10.30 5.48
C VAL A 198 -5.04 9.96 4.68
N ILE A 199 -6.01 10.88 4.67
CA ILE A 199 -7.32 10.72 4.07
C ILE A 199 -7.63 11.91 3.18
N ASP A 200 -8.03 11.67 1.95
CA ASP A 200 -8.51 12.72 1.03
C ASP A 200 -9.81 13.34 1.57
N ALA A 201 -9.87 14.66 1.70
CA ALA A 201 -10.97 15.34 2.38
C ALA A 201 -12.26 15.43 1.55
N GLU A 202 -12.19 15.17 0.24
CA GLU A 202 -13.36 15.17 -0.63
C GLU A 202 -14.04 13.79 -0.65
N THR A 203 -13.23 12.75 -0.79
CA THR A 203 -13.69 11.37 -0.99
C THR A 203 -13.76 10.56 0.29
N MET A 204 -13.08 11.00 1.36
CA MET A 204 -12.84 10.26 2.60
C MET A 204 -12.08 8.95 2.42
N LEU A 205 -11.48 8.72 1.25
CA LEU A 205 -10.69 7.52 0.99
C LEU A 205 -9.23 7.75 1.43
N PRO A 206 -8.61 6.77 2.11
CA PRO A 206 -7.24 6.91 2.59
C PRO A 206 -6.22 6.75 1.47
N SER A 207 -5.09 7.44 1.58
CA SER A 207 -3.96 7.31 0.64
C SER A 207 -2.73 6.65 1.27
N ALA A 208 -2.54 6.82 2.58
CA ALA A 208 -1.43 6.20 3.30
C ALA A 208 -1.79 5.92 4.76
N MET A 209 -1.34 4.77 5.29
CA MET A 209 -1.36 4.48 6.72
C MET A 209 -0.01 3.90 7.12
N LYS A 210 0.57 4.37 8.22
CA LYS A 210 1.84 3.86 8.75
C LYS A 210 1.70 3.58 10.23
N SER A 211 1.94 2.34 10.64
CA SER A 211 2.07 1.89 12.02
C SER A 211 3.51 1.42 12.29
N GLN A 212 3.79 0.89 13.48
CA GLN A 212 5.14 0.42 13.84
C GLN A 212 5.68 -0.68 12.93
N ASN A 213 4.84 -1.63 12.53
CA ASN A 213 5.26 -2.82 11.79
C ASN A 213 4.59 -2.96 10.42
N LYS A 214 3.72 -2.03 10.04
CA LYS A 214 2.93 -2.13 8.81
C LYS A 214 2.77 -0.77 8.14
N THR A 215 2.93 -0.74 6.83
CA THR A 215 2.67 0.42 5.99
C THR A 215 1.68 0.05 4.91
N TYR A 216 0.65 0.85 4.73
CA TYR A 216 -0.31 0.79 3.64
C TYR A 216 -0.10 1.99 2.71
N ASP A 217 -0.02 1.71 1.43
CA ASP A 217 -0.11 2.66 0.32
C ASP A 217 -1.39 2.33 -0.46
N MET A 218 -2.27 3.32 -0.62
CA MET A 218 -3.60 3.13 -1.17
C MET A 218 -3.87 4.15 -2.26
N SER A 219 -4.42 3.68 -3.38
CA SER A 219 -4.64 4.52 -4.55
C SER A 219 -5.72 3.93 -5.45
N GLN A 220 -6.10 4.67 -6.50
CA GLN A 220 -7.02 4.20 -7.55
C GLN A 220 -8.36 3.66 -7.01
N TRP A 221 -8.91 4.30 -5.98
CA TRP A 221 -10.22 3.95 -5.42
C TRP A 221 -11.36 4.21 -6.41
N ASN A 222 -12.02 3.15 -6.89
CA ASN A 222 -13.09 3.10 -7.89
C ASN A 222 -12.73 3.11 -9.41
N PRO A 223 -11.62 3.69 -9.91
CA PRO A 223 -11.29 3.65 -11.35
C PRO A 223 -10.32 2.52 -11.73
N VAL A 224 -10.30 1.38 -11.03
CA VAL A 224 -9.44 0.27 -11.47
C VAL A 224 -10.03 -0.37 -12.71
N SER A 225 -9.27 -0.31 -13.82
CA SER A 225 -9.66 -0.96 -15.07
C SER A 225 -9.59 -2.49 -14.94
N ALA A 226 -10.51 -3.17 -15.60
CA ALA A 226 -10.49 -4.63 -15.68
C ALA A 226 -9.18 -5.11 -16.30
N LYS A 227 -8.57 -6.10 -15.66
CA LYS A 227 -7.39 -6.80 -16.15
C LYS A 227 -7.77 -7.75 -17.28
N VAL A 228 -6.87 -7.89 -18.23
CA VAL A 228 -7.01 -8.79 -19.38
C VAL A 228 -6.08 -9.98 -19.24
N ALA A 229 -6.51 -11.14 -19.74
CA ALA A 229 -5.69 -12.32 -19.73
C ALA A 229 -4.38 -12.09 -20.53
N PRO A 230 -3.27 -12.72 -20.13
CA PRO A 230 -2.04 -12.63 -20.90
C PRO A 230 -2.22 -13.22 -22.30
N PRO A 231 -1.51 -12.72 -23.32
CA PRO A 231 -1.47 -13.34 -24.64
C PRO A 231 -1.01 -14.80 -24.54
N THR A 232 -1.57 -15.69 -25.35
CA THR A 232 -1.25 -17.13 -25.34
C THR A 232 0.24 -17.41 -25.55
N SER A 233 0.94 -16.59 -26.33
CA SER A 233 2.40 -16.66 -26.53
C SER A 233 3.22 -16.43 -25.24
N GLN A 234 2.63 -15.76 -24.26
CA GLN A 234 3.21 -15.48 -22.96
C GLN A 234 2.76 -16.46 -21.88
N VAL A 235 1.88 -17.41 -22.19
CA VAL A 235 1.38 -18.40 -21.24
C VAL A 235 2.11 -19.72 -21.44
N THR A 236 2.42 -20.40 -20.33
CA THR A 236 2.84 -21.79 -20.30
C THR A 236 1.85 -22.57 -19.45
N THR A 237 1.43 -23.73 -19.96
CA THR A 237 0.53 -24.64 -19.25
C THR A 237 1.36 -25.75 -18.61
N GLY A 238 1.08 -26.04 -17.34
CA GLY A 238 1.63 -27.19 -16.61
C GLY A 238 0.60 -28.28 -16.43
#